data_AF-A0A7C1RMB3-F1
#
_entry.id   AF-A0A7C1RMB3-F1
#
_cell.length_a   1.000
_cell.length_b   1.000
_cell.length_c   1.000
_cell.angle_alpha   90.00
_cell.angle_beta   90.00
_cell.angle_gamma   90.00
#
_symmetry.space_group_name_H-M   'P 1'
#
loop_
_entity.id
_entity.type
_entity.pdbx_description
1 polymer ?
#
loop_
_entity_poly.entity_id
_entity_poly.type
_entity_poly.pdbx_seq_one_letter_code
_entity_poly.pdbx_strand_id
1 'polypeptide(L)'
;MKEIKYAEIKDAEGIFEIMQDVKRTAYTLDLVKDLINTHGSLSLKLIIDGKIIGALGARAEGRNSGWLYYIVVHQKVLVFYRTLKGAVCLDFRMSKDSSTH
;
A
#
# COMPACT_ATOMS: atom_id res chain seq x y z
N MET A 1 -2.30 -14.39 -14.73
CA MET A 1 -3.42 -14.47 -13.77
C MET A 1 -3.38 -13.27 -12.82
N LYS A 2 -4.52 -12.61 -12.54
CA LYS A 2 -4.60 -11.45 -11.64
C LYS A 2 -5.44 -11.81 -10.40
N GLU A 3 -4.92 -11.56 -9.21
CA GLU A 3 -5.58 -11.90 -7.94
C GLU A 3 -5.47 -10.76 -6.93
N ILE A 4 -6.49 -10.62 -6.06
CA ILE A 4 -6.44 -9.79 -4.85
C ILE A 4 -6.65 -10.73 -3.67
N LYS A 5 -5.73 -10.71 -2.70
CA LYS A 5 -5.75 -11.56 -1.50
C LYS A 5 -5.47 -10.73 -0.27
N TYR A 6 -5.79 -11.26 0.92
CA TYR A 6 -5.28 -10.67 2.16
C TYR A 6 -3.76 -10.78 2.22
N ALA A 7 -3.11 -9.75 2.76
CA ALA A 7 -1.69 -9.78 3.04
C ALA A 7 -1.44 -10.62 4.30
N GLU A 8 -0.40 -11.43 4.25
CA GLU A 8 0.12 -12.23 5.36
C GLU A 8 1.48 -11.66 5.77
N ILE A 9 1.93 -11.95 7.00
CA ILE A 9 3.17 -11.38 7.53
C ILE A 9 4.39 -11.68 6.66
N LYS A 10 4.40 -12.84 5.97
CA LYS A 10 5.46 -13.23 5.02
C LYS A 10 5.53 -12.34 3.78
N ASP A 11 4.47 -11.60 3.47
CA ASP A 11 4.42 -10.68 2.34
C ASP A 11 5.01 -9.30 2.68
N ALA A 12 5.25 -9.00 3.97
CA ALA A 12 5.64 -7.67 4.43
C ALA A 12 6.91 -7.14 3.78
N GLU A 13 7.93 -7.99 3.58
CA GLU A 13 9.18 -7.60 2.94
C GLU A 13 8.97 -7.21 1.48
N GLY A 14 8.28 -8.05 0.69
CA GLY A 14 7.96 -7.72 -0.70
C GLY A 14 7.08 -6.47 -0.83
N ILE A 15 6.14 -6.26 0.08
CA ILE A 15 5.33 -5.03 0.12
C ILE A 15 6.20 -3.80 0.40
N PHE A 16 7.12 -3.91 1.35
CA PHE A 16 8.04 -2.85 1.73
C PHE A 16 9.03 -2.52 0.59
N GLU A 17 9.53 -3.51 -0.15
CA GLU A 17 10.35 -3.30 -1.35
C GLU A 17 9.62 -2.44 -2.38
N ILE A 18 8.35 -2.73 -2.67
CA ILE A 18 7.53 -1.92 -3.60
C ILE A 18 7.38 -0.48 -3.09
N MET A 19 7.30 -0.27 -1.77
CA MET A 19 7.29 1.08 -1.19
C MET A 19 8.63 1.81 -1.34
N GLN A 20 9.74 1.11 -1.16
CA GLN A 20 11.09 1.68 -1.29
C GLN A 20 11.40 2.08 -2.73
N ASP A 21 10.97 1.29 -3.71
CA ASP A 21 11.13 1.58 -5.14
C ASP A 21 10.54 2.94 -5.55
N VAL A 22 9.53 3.42 -4.82
CA VAL A 22 8.86 4.69 -5.13
C VAL A 22 9.49 5.89 -4.39
N LYS A 23 10.61 5.70 -3.69
CA LYS A 23 11.56 6.72 -3.17
C LYS A 23 10.95 7.89 -2.36
N ARG A 24 9.72 7.76 -1.86
CA ARG A 24 8.97 8.87 -1.22
C ARG A 24 8.14 8.45 -0.01
N THR A 25 8.48 7.36 0.66
CA THR A 25 7.71 6.89 1.82
C THR A 25 8.52 7.05 3.11
N ALA A 26 7.88 7.57 4.16
CA ALA A 26 8.42 7.55 5.53
C ALA A 26 8.04 6.25 6.27
N TYR A 27 7.50 5.26 5.54
CA TYR A 27 7.06 3.99 6.09
C TYR A 27 8.27 3.10 6.34
N THR A 28 8.27 2.41 7.48
CA THR A 28 9.29 1.41 7.84
C THR A 28 8.74 0.01 7.61
N LEU A 29 9.64 -0.97 7.44
CA LEU A 29 9.25 -2.37 7.38
C LEU A 29 8.46 -2.79 8.64
N ASP A 30 8.85 -2.28 9.81
CA ASP A 30 8.17 -2.56 11.07
C ASP A 30 6.71 -2.08 11.08
N LEU A 31 6.43 -0.91 10.49
CA LEU A 31 5.06 -0.41 10.37
C LEU A 31 4.23 -1.28 9.41
N VAL A 32 4.82 -1.77 8.32
CA VAL A 32 4.15 -2.72 7.41
C VAL A 32 3.84 -4.02 8.13
N LYS A 33 4.80 -4.56 8.89
CA LYS A 33 4.63 -5.77 9.70
C LYS A 33 3.55 -5.60 10.76
N ASP A 34 3.54 -4.48 11.48
CA ASP A 34 2.53 -4.18 12.49
C ASP A 34 1.12 -4.09 11.90
N LEU A 35 0.96 -3.38 10.77
CA LEU A 35 -0.34 -3.28 10.09
C LEU A 35 -0.86 -4.65 9.63
N ILE A 36 -0.01 -5.50 9.06
CA ILE A 36 -0.42 -6.83 8.61
C ILE A 36 -0.72 -7.77 9.78
N ASN A 37 0.08 -7.74 10.85
CA ASN A 37 -0.14 -8.59 12.02
C ASN A 37 -1.39 -8.18 12.81
N THR A 38 -1.54 -6.87 13.05
CA THR A 38 -2.60 -6.33 13.91
C THR A 38 -3.91 -6.14 13.14
N HIS A 39 -3.83 -5.89 11.83
CA HIS A 39 -4.98 -5.58 10.97
C HIS A 39 -4.94 -6.37 9.65
N GLY A 40 -4.52 -7.63 9.68
CA GLY A 40 -4.41 -8.49 8.49
C GLY A 40 -5.71 -8.64 7.70
N SER A 41 -6.86 -8.61 8.38
CA SER A 41 -8.20 -8.60 7.74
C SER A 41 -8.52 -7.31 6.98
N LEU A 42 -7.68 -6.28 7.11
CA LEU A 42 -7.80 -4.98 6.43
C LEU A 42 -6.57 -4.68 5.56
N SER A 43 -5.67 -5.66 5.41
CA SER A 43 -4.47 -5.54 4.57
C SER A 43 -4.62 -6.44 3.35
N LEU A 44 -4.45 -5.87 2.15
CA LEU A 44 -4.60 -6.58 0.88
C LEU A 44 -3.31 -6.55 0.07
N LYS A 45 -3.11 -7.56 -0.77
CA LYS A 45 -2.07 -7.65 -1.78
C LYS A 45 -2.67 -7.89 -3.16
N LEU A 46 -2.11 -7.22 -4.16
CA LEU A 46 -2.41 -7.40 -5.57
C LEU A 46 -1.31 -8.26 -6.18
N ILE A 47 -1.70 -9.37 -6.80
CA ILE A 47 -0.79 -10.34 -7.41
C ILE A 47 -1.05 -10.41 -8.90
N ILE A 48 0.02 -10.29 -9.69
CA ILE A 48 0.02 -10.59 -11.12
C ILE A 48 1.09 -11.63 -11.39
N ASP A 49 0.68 -12.76 -11.99
CA ASP A 49 1.59 -13.85 -12.40
C ASP A 49 2.48 -14.36 -11.26
N GLY A 50 1.88 -14.51 -10.08
CA GLY A 50 2.55 -15.01 -8.87
C GLY A 50 3.42 -13.98 -8.12
N LYS A 51 3.56 -12.76 -8.64
CA LYS A 51 4.32 -11.68 -8.02
C LYS A 51 3.41 -10.66 -7.37
N ILE A 52 3.77 -10.20 -6.18
CA ILE A 52 3.11 -9.06 -5.54
C ILE A 52 3.52 -7.81 -6.32
N ILE A 53 2.53 -7.11 -6.86
CA ILE A 53 2.75 -5.86 -7.60
C ILE A 53 2.10 -4.67 -6.91
N GLY A 54 1.47 -4.87 -5.75
CA GLY A 54 0.87 -3.79 -4.98
C GLY A 54 0.24 -4.29 -3.70
N ALA A 55 -0.06 -3.36 -2.80
CA ALA A 55 -0.67 -3.64 -1.52
C ALA A 55 -1.44 -2.44 -0.98
N LEU A 56 -2.34 -2.75 -0.06
CA LEU A 56 -3.14 -1.81 0.70
C LEU A 56 -3.02 -2.18 2.17
N GLY A 57 -2.74 -1.21 3.02
CA GLY A 57 -2.70 -1.38 4.47
C GLY A 57 -3.70 -0.45 5.13
N ALA A 58 -4.62 -0.99 5.91
CA ALA A 58 -5.59 -0.23 6.66
C ALA A 58 -5.74 -0.75 8.10
N ARG A 59 -6.28 0.12 8.95
CA ARG A 59 -6.56 -0.14 10.37
C ARG A 59 -7.97 0.28 10.69
N ALA A 60 -8.70 -0.51 11.46
CA ALA A 60 -9.99 -0.09 12.01
C ALA A 60 -9.77 0.95 13.14
N GLU A 61 -10.63 1.96 13.19
CA GLU A 61 -10.77 2.89 14.30
C GLU A 61 -12.23 2.88 14.74
N GLY A 62 -12.53 2.24 15.88
CA GLY A 62 -13.91 2.07 16.35
C GLY A 62 -14.70 1.02 15.56
N ARG A 63 -16.04 1.07 15.66
CA ARG A 63 -16.92 0.05 15.05
C ARG A 63 -17.13 0.22 13.54
N ASN A 64 -17.14 1.45 13.03
CA ASN A 64 -17.59 1.76 11.66
C ASN A 64 -16.62 2.66 10.89
N SER A 65 -15.41 2.89 11.39
CA SER A 65 -14.40 3.74 10.74
C SER A 65 -13.06 3.04 10.68
N GLY A 66 -12.20 3.50 9.79
CA GLY A 66 -10.86 2.97 9.62
C GLY A 66 -9.99 3.93 8.82
N TRP A 67 -8.68 3.77 9.01
CA TRP A 67 -7.65 4.53 8.32
C TRP A 67 -6.98 3.68 7.28
N LEU A 68 -6.83 4.27 6.11
CA LEU A 68 -5.99 3.77 5.05
C LEU A 68 -4.61 4.38 5.21
N TYR A 69 -3.60 3.55 5.47
CA TYR A 69 -2.22 4.01 5.68
C TYR A 69 -1.49 4.11 4.35
N TYR A 70 -1.61 3.09 3.52
CA TYR A 70 -0.96 3.08 2.21
C TYR A 70 -1.80 2.36 1.17
N ILE A 71 -1.66 2.82 -0.07
CA ILE A 71 -1.93 2.06 -1.29
C ILE A 71 -0.69 2.15 -2.15
N VAL A 72 -0.02 1.03 -2.37
CA VAL A 72 1.22 0.94 -3.14
C VAL A 72 0.97 0.02 -4.34
N VAL A 73 1.45 0.42 -5.51
CA VAL A 73 1.52 -0.40 -6.72
C VAL A 73 2.92 -0.24 -7.29
N HIS A 74 3.45 -1.27 -7.92
CA HIS A 74 4.76 -1.25 -8.55
C HIS A 74 4.87 -0.03 -9.48
N GLN A 75 5.92 0.78 -9.28
CA GLN A 75 6.18 2.07 -9.93
C GLN A 75 5.15 3.20 -9.67
N LYS A 76 4.13 2.99 -8.82
CA LYS A 76 3.10 3.99 -8.47
C LYS A 76 2.63 3.86 -7.03
N VAL A 77 2.90 4.84 -6.17
CA VAL A 77 2.38 4.81 -4.78
C VAL A 77 1.40 5.94 -4.53
N LEU A 78 0.27 5.58 -3.92
CA LEU A 78 -0.66 6.46 -3.25
C LEU A 78 -0.42 6.35 -1.74
N VAL A 79 0.42 7.23 -1.21
CA VAL A 79 0.72 7.31 0.23
C VAL A 79 -0.29 8.24 0.90
N PHE A 80 -1.01 7.77 1.92
CA PHE A 80 -1.79 8.63 2.80
C PHE A 80 -0.92 9.07 3.97
N TYR A 81 -0.83 10.38 4.21
CA TYR A 81 -0.15 10.93 5.38
C TYR A 81 -1.13 11.69 6.26
N ARG A 82 -1.02 11.48 7.57
CA ARG A 82 -1.71 12.26 8.59
C ARG A 82 -0.96 13.58 8.74
N THR A 83 -1.62 14.72 8.52
CA THR A 83 -1.26 15.95 9.22
C THR A 83 -2.20 16.11 10.42
N LEU A 84 -1.74 16.77 11.48
CA LEU A 84 -2.51 17.02 12.71
C LEU A 84 -3.85 17.78 12.49
N LYS A 85 -4.20 18.15 11.26
CA LYS A 85 -5.34 19.02 10.92
C LYS A 85 -6.37 18.44 9.94
N GLY A 86 -6.27 17.17 9.53
CA GLY A 86 -7.28 16.54 8.68
C GLY A 86 -6.68 15.59 7.64
N ALA A 87 -7.54 14.70 7.13
CA ALA A 87 -7.17 13.73 6.10
C ALA A 87 -6.55 14.46 4.90
N VAL A 88 -5.36 14.03 4.50
CA VAL A 88 -4.69 14.61 3.34
C VAL A 88 -5.05 13.80 2.11
N CYS A 89 -5.72 14.46 1.18
CA CYS A 89 -5.82 14.08 -0.22
C CYS A 89 -4.61 14.64 -0.98
N LEU A 90 -4.29 14.09 -2.16
CA LEU A 90 -3.39 14.57 -3.25
C LEU A 90 -2.21 13.61 -3.51
N ASP A 91 -1.68 13.40 -4.72
CA ASP A 91 -1.80 14.06 -6.04
C ASP A 91 -1.59 12.98 -7.13
N PHE A 92 -2.33 13.01 -8.24
CA PHE A 92 -2.11 12.12 -9.39
C PHE A 92 -1.53 12.92 -10.57
N ARG A 93 -0.26 12.69 -10.90
CA ARG A 93 0.25 12.94 -12.25
C ARG A 93 0.38 11.63 -13.01
N MET A 94 -0.51 11.44 -13.97
CA MET A 94 -0.31 10.45 -15.02
C MET A 94 0.88 10.90 -15.87
N SER A 95 2.05 10.27 -15.75
CA SER A 95 2.98 10.29 -16.88
C SER A 95 2.28 9.52 -18.00
N LYS A 96 1.97 10.22 -19.09
CA LYS A 96 1.71 9.55 -20.36
C LYS A 96 3.07 9.05 -20.84
N ASP A 97 3.46 7.85 -20.43
CA ASP A 97 4.46 7.14 -21.20
C ASP A 97 3.76 6.58 -22.43
N SER A 98 3.83 7.41 -23.47
CA SER A 98 3.60 7.03 -24.85
C SER A 98 4.66 6.02 -25.26
N SER A 99 4.30 4.74 -25.27
CA SER A 99 5.00 3.76 -26.09
C SER A 99 3.99 2.87 -26.79
N THR A 100 3.18 3.48 -27.66
CA THR A 100 2.88 2.86 -28.94
C THR A 100 4.09 3.10 -29.82
N HIS A 101 4.90 2.07 -30.05
CA HIS A 101 5.48 1.69 -31.34
C HIS A 101 6.12 0.31 -31.20
#